data_AF-A0A8T3BT65-F1
#
_entry.id   AF-A0A8T3BT65-F1
#
_cell.length_a   1.000
_cell.length_b   1.000
_cell.length_c   1.000
_cell.angle_alpha   90.00
_cell.angle_beta   90.00
_cell.angle_gamma   90.00
#
_symmetry.space_group_name_H-M   'P 1'
#
loop_
_entity.id
_entity.type
_entity.pdbx_description
1 polymer ?
#
loop_
_entity_poly.entity_id
_entity_poly.type
_entity_poly.pdbx_seq_one_letter_code
_entity_poly.pdbx_strand_id
1 'polypeptide(L)'
;MSSFGYASSESENLTPESGKQQSPEISIFSLNLDDDEYSVRGSQSERPIGVKKAKLKRKIDDEMSTFIKTLEDGNKELIEQLKRTSAQRQQYMEFQAKNYVLKEIKEENKILFQDISYIQNPAVRAFVQVEEARILEKRFGQQQDQQQPPSSSSFGQFLTDLGGADTTLPDY
;
A
#
# COMPACT_ATOMS: atom_id res chain seq x y z
N MET A 1 -23.73 -24.31 -26.04
CA MET A 1 -25.08 -24.13 -25.47
C MET A 1 -24.92 -23.42 -24.14
N SER A 2 -25.41 -22.19 -24.07
CA SER A 2 -25.37 -21.30 -22.90
C SER A 2 -26.14 -21.85 -21.72
N SER A 3 -25.68 -21.54 -20.50
CA SER A 3 -26.57 -21.12 -19.42
C SER A 3 -25.77 -20.42 -18.32
N PHE A 4 -25.88 -19.09 -18.27
CA PHE A 4 -25.57 -18.29 -17.08
C PHE A 4 -26.84 -18.22 -16.24
N GLY A 5 -26.84 -18.85 -15.06
CA GLY A 5 -27.92 -18.74 -14.09
C GLY A 5 -27.57 -17.71 -13.02
N TYR A 6 -27.99 -16.47 -13.22
CA TYR A 6 -28.12 -15.48 -12.14
C TYR A 6 -29.40 -15.80 -11.37
N ALA A 7 -29.32 -15.88 -10.04
CA ALA A 7 -30.49 -15.82 -9.18
C ALA A 7 -30.24 -14.78 -8.08
N SER A 8 -31.00 -13.70 -8.22
CA SER A 8 -31.19 -12.58 -7.30
C SER A 8 -31.62 -13.05 -5.92
N SER A 9 -31.23 -12.33 -4.87
CA SER A 9 -31.95 -12.33 -3.59
C SER A 9 -31.96 -10.91 -3.05
N GLU A 10 -33.02 -10.20 -3.42
CA GLU A 10 -33.55 -9.06 -2.69
C GLU A 10 -34.11 -9.57 -1.35
N SER A 11 -33.77 -8.91 -0.24
CA SER A 11 -34.55 -9.01 0.99
C SER A 11 -35.06 -7.61 1.33
N GLU A 12 -36.31 -7.36 0.92
CA GLU A 12 -37.05 -6.14 1.17
C GLU A 12 -37.77 -6.24 2.53
N ASN A 13 -37.54 -5.20 3.33
CA ASN A 13 -38.36 -4.57 4.37
C ASN A 13 -39.63 -5.27 4.91
N LEU A 14 -39.69 -5.48 6.23
CA LEU A 14 -40.93 -5.63 6.98
C LEU A 14 -40.93 -4.64 8.16
N THR A 15 -41.85 -3.69 8.14
CA THR A 15 -42.18 -2.77 9.24
C THR A 15 -43.67 -2.99 9.60
N PRO A 16 -44.18 -2.42 10.72
CA PRO A 16 -44.11 -2.87 12.10
C PRO A 16 -45.49 -3.30 12.64
N GLU A 17 -45.57 -4.04 13.75
CA GLU A 17 -46.83 -4.19 14.50
C GLU A 17 -46.60 -4.16 16.02
N SER A 18 -47.04 -3.01 16.59
CA SER A 18 -47.76 -2.82 17.84
C SER A 18 -47.52 -3.72 19.06
N GLY A 19 -46.96 -3.12 20.11
CA GLY A 19 -47.04 -3.61 21.49
C GLY A 19 -46.72 -2.48 22.47
N LYS A 20 -47.75 -1.86 23.05
CA LYS A 20 -47.65 -0.80 24.05
C LYS A 20 -47.15 -1.35 25.41
N GLN A 21 -46.63 -0.43 26.22
CA GLN A 21 -46.43 -0.47 27.70
C GLN A 21 -45.12 -1.17 28.11
N GLN A 22 -44.24 -0.62 28.95
CA GLN A 22 -44.36 0.38 30.00
C GLN A 22 -42.94 0.91 30.31
N SER A 23 -42.76 2.22 30.37
CA SER A 23 -41.48 2.84 30.73
C SER A 23 -41.10 2.54 32.19
N PRO A 24 -39.85 2.17 32.52
CA PRO A 24 -39.37 2.24 33.89
C PRO A 24 -39.14 3.70 34.28
N GLU A 25 -40.10 4.31 34.95
CA GLU A 25 -39.89 5.53 35.75
C GLU A 25 -38.86 5.23 36.85
N ILE A 26 -37.58 5.45 36.56
CA ILE A 26 -36.56 5.61 37.60
C ILE A 26 -36.42 7.11 37.92
N SER A 27 -37.45 7.68 38.53
CA SER A 27 -37.39 9.01 39.12
C SER A 27 -38.19 9.06 40.41
N ILE A 28 -37.59 8.60 41.50
CA ILE A 28 -38.01 9.00 42.85
C ILE A 28 -36.75 9.15 43.71
N PHE A 29 -36.27 10.38 43.85
CA PHE A 29 -35.41 10.76 44.98
C PHE A 29 -36.27 10.67 46.24
N SER A 30 -36.01 9.67 47.09
CA SER A 30 -36.61 9.61 48.43
C SER A 30 -35.72 10.41 49.38
N LEU A 31 -35.97 11.71 49.50
CA LEU A 31 -35.36 12.55 50.53
C LEU A 31 -36.24 12.42 51.79
N ASN A 32 -35.87 11.52 52.71
CA ASN A 32 -36.44 11.50 54.05
C ASN A 32 -35.97 12.78 54.78
N LEU A 33 -36.92 13.68 55.05
CA LEU A 33 -36.76 14.87 55.89
C LEU A 33 -37.53 14.60 57.18
N ASP A 34 -36.90 13.88 58.11
CA ASP A 34 -37.31 13.84 59.51
C ASP A 34 -36.12 13.31 60.34
N ASP A 35 -35.32 14.23 60.88
CA ASP A 35 -34.69 14.10 62.20
C ASP A 35 -34.03 15.44 62.58
N ASP A 36 -34.37 15.92 63.76
CA ASP A 36 -34.12 17.27 64.25
C ASP A 36 -32.65 17.53 64.63
N GLU A 37 -32.23 18.76 64.35
CA GLU A 37 -31.32 19.58 65.17
C GLU A 37 -30.06 18.92 65.78
N TYR A 38 -28.97 18.74 65.01
CA TYR A 38 -27.61 19.02 65.52
C TYR A 38 -26.68 19.51 64.39
N SER A 39 -26.46 20.82 64.35
CA SER A 39 -25.44 21.45 63.52
C SER A 39 -24.04 21.11 64.05
N VAL A 40 -23.44 20.03 63.54
CA VAL A 40 -21.98 19.81 63.60
C VAL A 40 -21.43 19.77 62.18
N ARG A 41 -21.19 20.98 61.71
CA ARG A 41 -20.23 21.40 60.69
C ARG A 41 -18.98 20.50 60.65
N GLY A 42 -19.00 19.52 59.74
CA GLY A 42 -17.91 18.60 59.46
C GLY A 42 -17.66 18.43 57.96
N SER A 43 -17.34 19.52 57.28
CA SER A 43 -16.61 19.55 56.01
C SER A 43 -17.10 18.65 54.86
N GLN A 44 -18.35 18.81 54.41
CA GLN A 44 -18.58 18.66 52.97
C GLN A 44 -17.96 19.88 52.28
N SER A 45 -16.69 19.73 51.86
CA SER A 45 -16.01 20.71 51.02
C SER A 45 -16.81 20.84 49.72
N GLU A 46 -17.70 21.82 49.69
CA GLU A 46 -18.45 22.24 48.52
C GLU A 46 -17.46 22.92 47.57
N ARG A 47 -16.66 22.10 46.88
CA ARG A 47 -15.73 22.60 45.88
C ARG A 47 -16.54 23.29 44.78
N PRO A 48 -16.15 24.49 44.33
CA PRO A 48 -16.91 25.21 43.32
C PRO A 48 -17.12 24.32 42.10
N ILE A 49 -18.37 24.18 41.63
CA ILE A 49 -18.78 23.30 40.51
C ILE A 49 -17.82 23.38 39.30
N GLY A 50 -17.20 24.54 39.07
CA GLY A 50 -16.19 24.77 38.05
C GLY A 50 -14.96 23.86 38.11
N VAL A 51 -14.46 23.48 39.29
CA VAL A 51 -13.24 22.64 39.38
C VAL A 51 -13.50 21.18 38.99
N LYS A 52 -14.71 20.66 39.26
CA LYS A 52 -15.11 19.32 38.82
C LYS A 52 -15.27 19.28 37.30
N LYS A 53 -15.90 20.30 36.70
CA LYS A 53 -16.03 20.44 35.24
C LYS A 53 -14.67 20.58 34.56
N ALA A 54 -13.77 21.41 35.09
CA ALA A 54 -12.42 21.58 34.55
C ALA A 54 -11.59 20.29 34.59
N LYS A 55 -11.68 19.52 35.68
CA LYS A 55 -11.01 18.23 35.81
C LYS A 55 -11.56 17.19 34.81
N LEU A 56 -12.88 17.15 34.62
CA LEU A 56 -13.49 16.25 33.64
C LEU A 56 -13.11 16.64 32.21
N LYS A 57 -13.16 17.93 31.88
CA LYS A 57 -12.76 18.43 30.55
C LYS A 57 -11.31 18.06 30.23
N ARG A 58 -10.38 18.27 31.17
CA ARG A 58 -8.97 17.90 30.99
C ARG A 58 -8.81 16.40 30.67
N LYS A 59 -9.51 15.53 31.40
CA LYS A 59 -9.48 14.08 31.13
C LYS A 59 -9.96 13.76 29.72
N ILE A 60 -11.06 14.36 29.28
CA ILE A 60 -11.60 14.17 27.92
C ILE A 60 -10.60 14.65 26.88
N ASP A 61 -9.99 15.83 27.08
CA ASP A 61 -9.00 16.39 26.17
C ASP A 61 -7.74 15.49 26.10
N ASP A 62 -7.27 14.96 27.22
CA ASP A 62 -6.11 14.06 27.31
C ASP A 62 -6.41 12.70 26.62
N GLU A 63 -7.59 12.13 26.85
CA GLU A 63 -8.06 10.90 26.20
C GLU A 63 -8.20 11.09 24.69
N MET A 64 -8.79 12.20 24.25
CA MET A 64 -8.92 12.56 22.84
C MET A 64 -7.56 12.77 22.18
N SER A 65 -6.62 13.45 22.86
CA SER A 65 -5.26 13.61 22.37
C SER A 65 -4.56 12.26 22.17
N THR A 66 -4.73 11.34 23.12
CA THR A 66 -4.18 9.98 23.03
C THR A 66 -4.79 9.20 21.88
N PHE A 67 -6.11 9.31 21.69
CA PHE A 67 -6.82 8.68 20.57
C PHE A 67 -6.34 9.21 19.22
N ILE A 68 -6.25 10.53 19.05
CA ILE A 68 -5.76 11.17 17.83
C ILE A 68 -4.34 10.70 17.51
N LYS A 69 -3.44 10.71 18.51
CA LYS A 69 -2.06 10.25 18.32
C LYS A 69 -1.98 8.80 17.85
N THR A 70 -2.80 7.93 18.45
CA THR A 70 -2.85 6.50 18.05
C THR A 70 -3.30 6.35 16.60
N LEU A 71 -4.29 7.15 16.18
CA LEU A 71 -4.78 7.14 14.80
C LEU A 71 -3.74 7.69 13.82
N GLU A 72 -3.04 8.76 14.18
CA GLU A 72 -1.95 9.32 13.36
C GLU A 72 -0.82 8.32 13.18
N ASP A 73 -0.40 7.65 14.26
CA ASP A 73 0.68 6.66 14.20
C ASP A 73 0.28 5.42 13.40
N GLY A 74 -0.97 4.93 13.57
CA GLY A 74 -1.51 3.86 12.74
C GLY A 74 -1.59 4.23 11.25
N ASN A 75 -1.97 5.47 10.92
CA ASN A 75 -1.99 5.94 9.54
C ASN A 75 -0.59 6.02 8.93
N LYS A 76 0.42 6.47 9.69
CA LYS A 76 1.82 6.48 9.23
C LYS A 76 2.28 5.05 8.92
N GLU A 77 2.01 4.11 9.83
CA GLU A 77 2.37 2.70 9.62
C GLU A 77 1.70 2.12 8.37
N LEU A 78 0.40 2.39 8.17
CA LEU A 78 -0.34 1.93 6.99
C LEU A 78 0.26 2.47 5.69
N ILE A 79 0.60 3.78 5.66
CA ILE A 79 1.24 4.40 4.50
C ILE A 79 2.59 3.76 4.21
N GLU A 80 3.38 3.47 5.24
CA GLU A 80 4.66 2.78 5.06
C GLU A 80 4.48 1.36 4.53
N GLN A 81 3.54 0.59 5.07
CA GLN A 81 3.24 -0.75 4.58
C GLN A 81 2.79 -0.74 3.12
N LEU A 82 1.95 0.24 2.73
CA LEU A 82 1.52 0.41 1.34
C LEU A 82 2.70 0.73 0.42
N LYS A 83 3.59 1.66 0.81
CA LYS A 83 4.80 1.98 0.06
C LYS A 83 5.68 0.74 -0.14
N ARG A 84 5.98 0.01 0.95
CA ARG A 84 6.79 -1.22 0.90
C ARG A 84 6.17 -2.27 -0.04
N THR A 85 4.87 -2.53 0.11
CA THR A 85 4.16 -3.52 -0.70
C THR A 85 4.12 -3.12 -2.17
N SER A 86 3.90 -1.84 -2.47
CA SER A 86 3.91 -1.33 -3.84
C SER A 86 5.29 -1.47 -4.49
N ALA A 87 6.36 -1.15 -3.76
CA ALA A 87 7.74 -1.26 -4.25
C ALA A 87 8.11 -2.73 -4.52
N GLN A 88 7.77 -3.62 -3.59
CA GLN A 88 8.00 -5.06 -3.76
C GLN A 88 7.28 -5.62 -4.99
N ARG A 89 6.00 -5.25 -5.17
CA ARG A 89 5.22 -5.66 -6.33
C ARG A 89 5.83 -5.14 -7.63
N GLN A 90 6.28 -3.88 -7.64
CA GLN A 90 6.93 -3.27 -8.79
C GLN A 90 8.22 -4.04 -9.16
N GLN A 91 9.10 -4.28 -8.19
CA GLN A 91 10.33 -5.05 -8.40
C GLN A 91 10.05 -6.47 -8.90
N TYR A 92 9.03 -7.13 -8.36
CA TYR A 92 8.63 -8.46 -8.81
C TYR A 92 8.20 -8.46 -10.28
N MET A 93 7.38 -7.49 -10.70
CA MET A 93 6.95 -7.35 -12.09
C MET A 93 8.14 -7.05 -13.02
N GLU A 94 9.06 -6.18 -12.61
CA GLU A 94 10.27 -5.88 -13.39
C GLU A 94 11.17 -7.10 -13.53
N PHE A 95 11.36 -7.88 -12.45
CA PHE A 95 12.14 -9.11 -12.50
C PHE A 95 11.50 -10.15 -13.43
N GLN A 96 10.18 -10.33 -13.35
CA GLN A 96 9.42 -11.18 -14.26
C GLN A 96 9.61 -10.75 -15.72
N ALA A 97 9.41 -9.46 -16.02
CA ALA A 97 9.58 -8.92 -17.37
C ALA A 97 10.99 -9.18 -17.92
N LYS A 98 12.03 -8.89 -17.12
CA LYS A 98 13.43 -9.16 -17.49
C LYS A 98 13.69 -10.66 -17.70
N ASN A 99 13.07 -11.52 -16.89
CA ASN A 99 13.21 -12.97 -17.04
C ASN A 99 12.63 -13.47 -18.36
N TYR A 100 11.45 -12.97 -18.77
CA TYR A 100 10.86 -13.29 -20.07
C TYR A 100 11.75 -12.86 -21.22
N VAL A 101 12.27 -11.63 -21.19
CA VAL A 101 13.20 -11.13 -22.21
C VAL A 101 14.46 -11.99 -22.27
N LEU A 102 15.05 -12.34 -21.12
CA LEU A 102 16.22 -13.20 -21.06
C LEU A 102 15.95 -14.59 -21.63
N LYS A 103 14.78 -15.16 -21.34
CA LYS A 103 14.36 -16.46 -21.85
C LYS A 103 14.21 -16.44 -23.37
N GLU A 104 13.60 -15.37 -23.92
CA GLU A 104 13.47 -15.16 -25.36
C GLU A 104 14.85 -15.05 -26.03
N ILE A 105 15.73 -14.18 -25.53
CA ILE A 105 17.10 -14.02 -26.06
C ILE A 105 17.87 -15.36 -26.01
N LYS A 106 17.71 -16.14 -24.93
CA LYS A 106 18.34 -17.45 -24.79
C LYS A 106 17.84 -18.44 -25.84
N GLU A 107 16.55 -18.44 -26.15
CA GLU A 107 15.96 -19.30 -27.17
C GLU A 107 16.40 -18.89 -28.58
N GLU A 108 16.35 -17.60 -28.89
CA GLU A 108 16.89 -17.06 -30.14
C GLU A 108 18.37 -17.40 -30.34
N ASN A 109 19.18 -17.29 -29.28
CA ASN A 109 20.60 -17.64 -29.34
C ASN A 109 20.83 -19.13 -29.63
N LYS A 110 19.94 -20.04 -29.20
CA LYS A 110 20.06 -21.45 -29.57
C LYS A 110 19.95 -21.64 -31.08
N ILE A 111 19.13 -20.84 -31.75
CA ILE A 111 18.95 -20.88 -33.19
C ILE A 111 20.18 -20.26 -33.87
N LEU A 112 20.60 -19.07 -33.46
CA LEU A 112 21.76 -18.38 -34.06
C LEU A 112 23.09 -19.12 -33.91
N PHE A 113 23.25 -19.92 -32.85
CA PHE A 113 24.47 -20.72 -32.63
C PHE A 113 24.31 -22.18 -33.09
N GLN A 114 23.21 -22.52 -33.76
CA GLN A 114 23.05 -23.84 -34.34
C GLN A 114 23.91 -23.93 -35.61
N ASP A 115 24.83 -24.89 -35.65
CA ASP A 115 25.57 -25.14 -36.88
C ASP A 115 24.65 -25.83 -37.90
N ILE A 116 24.34 -25.07 -38.95
CA ILE A 116 23.43 -25.38 -40.03
C ILE A 116 23.97 -26.53 -40.91
N SER A 117 25.29 -26.70 -40.97
CA SER A 117 25.93 -27.73 -41.79
C SER A 117 25.61 -29.16 -41.31
N TYR A 118 25.29 -29.32 -40.01
CA TYR A 118 24.90 -30.59 -39.42
C TYR A 118 23.41 -30.93 -39.62
N ILE A 119 22.59 -30.01 -40.14
CA ILE A 119 21.17 -30.25 -40.42
C ILE A 119 21.02 -31.00 -41.75
N GLN A 120 20.75 -32.30 -41.65
CA GLN A 120 20.62 -33.20 -42.80
C GLN A 120 19.41 -32.88 -43.67
N ASN A 121 18.27 -32.55 -43.04
CA ASN A 121 17.03 -32.28 -43.76
C ASN A 121 17.06 -30.88 -44.43
N PRO A 122 16.97 -30.78 -45.78
CA PRO A 122 17.04 -29.51 -46.48
C PRO A 122 15.93 -28.52 -46.10
N ALA A 123 14.72 -28.99 -45.80
CA ALA A 123 13.60 -28.13 -45.44
C ALA A 123 13.78 -27.53 -44.04
N VAL A 124 14.23 -28.33 -43.07
CA VAL A 124 14.55 -27.85 -41.71
C VAL A 124 15.72 -26.86 -41.75
N ARG A 125 16.72 -27.15 -42.58
CA ARG A 125 17.86 -26.25 -42.79
C ARG A 125 17.43 -24.87 -43.31
N ALA A 126 16.59 -24.83 -44.34
CA ALA A 126 16.07 -23.57 -44.87
C ALA A 126 15.23 -22.80 -43.84
N PHE A 127 14.41 -23.52 -43.05
CA PHE A 127 13.66 -22.91 -41.96
C PHE A 127 14.56 -22.23 -40.92
N VAL A 128 15.61 -22.91 -40.46
CA VAL A 128 16.56 -22.34 -39.50
C VAL A 128 17.25 -21.10 -40.07
N GLN A 129 17.68 -21.12 -41.33
CA GLN A 129 18.28 -19.95 -42.00
C GLN A 129 17.33 -18.74 -42.06
N VAL A 130 16.06 -18.98 -42.38
CA VAL A 130 15.04 -17.91 -42.38
C VAL A 130 14.83 -17.37 -40.97
N GLU A 131 14.79 -18.24 -39.97
CA GLU A 131 14.58 -17.86 -38.59
C GLU A 131 15.77 -17.07 -38.01
N GLU A 132 17.00 -17.43 -38.37
CA GLU A 132 18.20 -16.65 -38.05
C GLU A 132 18.12 -15.23 -38.62
N ALA A 133 17.75 -15.08 -39.89
CA ALA A 133 17.59 -13.77 -40.53
C ALA A 133 16.51 -12.93 -39.83
N ARG A 134 15.37 -13.55 -39.50
CA ARG A 134 14.27 -12.90 -38.76
C ARG A 134 14.73 -12.40 -37.38
N ILE A 135 15.52 -13.19 -36.66
CA ILE A 135 16.06 -12.82 -35.34
C ILE A 135 17.03 -11.65 -35.46
N LEU A 136 17.95 -11.69 -36.43
CA LEU A 136 18.92 -10.61 -36.65
C LEU A 136 18.23 -9.29 -37.01
N GLU A 137 17.21 -9.33 -37.86
CA GLU A 137 16.40 -8.16 -38.21
C GLU A 137 15.65 -7.60 -36.99
N LYS A 138 14.99 -8.47 -36.22
CA LYS A 138 14.29 -8.08 -34.98
C LYS A 138 15.24 -7.37 -34.01
N ARG A 139 16.44 -7.92 -33.80
CA ARG A 139 17.45 -7.35 -32.89
C ARG A 139 18.01 -6.03 -33.40
N PHE A 140 18.18 -5.89 -34.71
CA PHE A 140 18.62 -4.64 -35.32
C PHE A 140 17.60 -3.52 -35.07
N GLY A 141 16.30 -3.80 -35.21
CA GLY A 141 15.22 -2.86 -34.87
C GLY A 141 15.24 -2.44 -33.38
N GLN A 142 15.35 -3.40 -32.46
CA GLN A 142 15.38 -3.12 -31.02
C GLN A 142 16.58 -2.24 -30.58
N GLN A 143 17.72 -2.32 -31.28
CA GLN A 143 18.87 -1.46 -30.99
C GLN A 143 18.63 0.00 -31.42
N GLN A 144 17.82 0.25 -32.45
CA GLN A 144 17.47 1.61 -32.85
C GLN A 144 16.51 2.27 -31.85
N ASP A 145 15.53 1.51 -31.33
CA ASP A 145 14.59 2.02 -30.34
C ASP A 145 15.26 2.36 -28.99
N GLN A 146 16.36 1.68 -28.64
CA GLN A 146 17.15 2.00 -27.43
C GLN A 146 18.10 3.21 -27.60
N GLN A 147 18.31 3.74 -28.81
CA GLN A 147 19.10 4.96 -29.03
C GLN A 147 18.32 6.26 -28.83
N GLN A 148 16.99 6.20 -28.66
CA GLN A 148 16.27 7.35 -28.11
C GLN A 148 16.58 7.48 -26.61
N PRO A 149 16.99 8.67 -26.13
CA PRO A 149 17.39 8.82 -24.74
C PRO A 149 16.20 8.47 -23.82
N PRO A 150 16.37 7.55 -22.86
CA PRO A 150 15.37 7.37 -21.83
C PRO A 150 15.32 8.66 -21.01
N SER A 151 14.19 9.36 -21.07
CA SER A 151 13.87 10.39 -20.09
C SER A 151 13.86 9.71 -18.71
N SER A 152 14.93 9.93 -17.93
CA SER A 152 15.21 9.37 -16.59
C SER A 152 15.90 7.99 -16.50
N SER A 153 17.09 7.83 -17.10
CA SER A 153 18.05 6.83 -16.56
C SER A 153 18.92 7.48 -15.48
N SER A 154 18.58 7.22 -14.21
CA SER A 154 19.31 7.66 -13.00
C SER A 154 20.75 7.14 -12.91
N PHE A 155 21.19 6.25 -13.80
CA PHE A 155 22.50 5.60 -13.75
C PHE A 155 23.65 6.54 -14.18
N GLY A 156 23.36 7.60 -14.95
CA GLY A 156 24.38 8.56 -15.40
C GLY A 156 24.90 9.50 -14.31
N GLN A 157 24.18 9.65 -13.19
CA GLN A 157 24.55 10.61 -12.12
C GLN A 157 25.76 10.16 -11.29
N PHE A 158 26.07 8.86 -11.26
CA PHE A 158 27.23 8.34 -10.52
C PHE A 158 28.56 8.54 -11.24
N LEU A 159 28.52 8.80 -12.56
CA LEU A 159 29.73 8.96 -13.38
C LEU A 159 30.17 10.42 -13.51
N THR A 160 29.31 11.38 -13.17
CA THR A 160 29.62 12.82 -13.28
C THR A 160 30.59 13.29 -12.19
N ASP A 161 30.66 12.59 -11.06
CA ASP A 161 31.47 12.97 -9.89
C ASP A 161 32.95 12.53 -9.96
N LEU A 162 33.36 11.79 -11.00
CA LEU A 162 34.75 11.33 -11.16
C LEU A 162 35.60 12.26 -12.04
N GLY A 163 35.02 13.34 -12.57
CA GLY A 163 35.67 14.30 -13.47
C GLY A 163 36.07 15.63 -12.83
N GLY A 164 36.08 15.72 -11.50
CA GLY A 164 36.52 16.92 -10.77
C GLY A 164 38.04 17.06 -10.78
N ALA A 165 38.54 17.98 -11.60
CA ALA A 165 39.94 18.38 -11.63
C ALA A 165 40.29 19.20 -10.38
N ASP A 166 40.51 18.52 -9.24
CA ASP A 166 41.05 19.14 -8.04
C ASP A 166 42.57 18.94 -8.01
N THR A 167 43.28 19.89 -8.63
CA THR A 167 44.73 20.03 -8.49
C THR A 167 45.08 20.70 -7.17
N THR A 168 45.07 19.95 -6.07
CA THR A 168 45.76 20.35 -4.83
C THR A 168 46.33 19.12 -4.12
N LEU A 169 47.52 18.70 -4.54
CA LEU A 169 48.33 17.74 -3.78
C LEU A 169 48.89 18.44 -2.52
N PRO A 170 48.91 17.79 -1.34
CA PRO A 170 49.59 18.33 -0.16
C PRO A 170 51.11 18.08 -0.25
N ASP A 171 51.88 19.10 0.13
CA ASP A 171 53.33 19.09 0.22
C ASP A 171 53.78 18.17 1.38
N TYR A 172 54.79 17.33 1.13
CA TYR A 172 55.49 16.52 2.15
C TYR A 172 56.93 17.00 2.27
#